data_AF-A0A3M1LMP0-F1
#
_entry.id   AF-A0A3M1LMP0-F1
#
_cell.length_a   1.000
_cell.length_b   1.000
_cell.length_c   1.000
_cell.angle_alpha   90.00
_cell.angle_beta   90.00
_cell.angle_gamma   90.00
#
_symmetry.space_group_name_H-M   'P 1'
#
loop_
_entity.id
_entity.type
_entity.pdbx_description
1 polymer ?
#
loop_
_entity_poly.entity_id
_entity_poly.type
_entity_poly.pdbx_seq_one_letter_code
_entity_poly.pdbx_strand_id
1 'polypeptide(L)'
;MNKATIEWRQEQFWRNRIHPHKFALWVGCVSILMLFAAFTSAYIVRQGAGNWLEFQLPGLFYLSAGIIALSSLTLHGAYLSFKQSREGRYKLLLLSTVLLGLAFVGVQYQGWLEMFSQGLNLGRNPSSDFVYVISGVHAAHVLGGIAALLVAVVHGFALRFQPSPRRVLRLELTLTYWHFVGALWLYLLVFFILTR
;
A
#
# COMPACT_ATOMS: atom_id res chain seq x y z
N MET A 1 -14.83 -48.17 -4.95
CA MET A 1 -14.94 -46.71 -4.74
C MET A 1 -16.30 -46.28 -5.30
N ASN A 2 -17.17 -45.62 -4.52
CA ASN A 2 -18.57 -45.34 -4.86
C ASN A 2 -18.68 -44.02 -5.67
N LYS A 3 -19.59 -43.93 -6.65
CA LYS A 3 -19.93 -42.69 -7.37
C LYS A 3 -20.22 -41.51 -6.43
N ALA A 4 -20.90 -41.75 -5.31
CA ALA A 4 -21.21 -40.73 -4.31
C ALA A 4 -19.96 -40.12 -3.64
N THR A 5 -18.88 -40.91 -3.46
CA THR A 5 -17.61 -40.38 -2.94
C THR A 5 -16.82 -39.61 -3.99
N ILE A 6 -17.00 -39.91 -5.28
CA ILE A 6 -16.43 -39.12 -6.39
C ILE A 6 -17.17 -37.80 -6.56
N GLU A 7 -18.51 -37.80 -6.49
CA GLU A 7 -19.36 -36.61 -6.60
C GLU A 7 -19.14 -35.64 -5.43
N TRP A 8 -19.11 -36.13 -4.18
CA TRP A 8 -18.80 -35.30 -3.01
C TRP A 8 -17.42 -34.63 -3.12
N ARG A 9 -16.43 -35.36 -3.64
CA ARG A 9 -15.08 -34.83 -3.83
C ARG A 9 -15.04 -33.80 -4.96
N GLN A 10 -15.74 -34.05 -6.08
CA GLN A 10 -15.90 -33.10 -7.19
C GLN A 10 -16.59 -31.80 -6.73
N GLU A 11 -17.66 -31.89 -5.95
CA GLU A 11 -18.40 -30.72 -5.45
C GLU A 11 -17.57 -29.83 -4.51
N GLN A 12 -16.68 -30.45 -3.71
CA GLN A 12 -15.70 -29.74 -2.90
C GLN A 12 -14.60 -29.07 -3.76
N PHE A 13 -14.13 -29.72 -4.83
CA PHE A 13 -13.14 -29.16 -5.76
C PHE A 13 -13.67 -27.93 -6.53
N TRP A 14 -14.95 -27.90 -6.88
CA TRP A 14 -15.59 -26.76 -7.58
C TRP A 14 -15.97 -25.58 -6.67
N ARG A 15 -15.96 -25.76 -5.34
CA ARG A 15 -16.29 -24.70 -4.38
C ARG A 15 -15.07 -23.88 -3.95
N ASN A 16 -14.01 -23.83 -4.76
CA ASN A 16 -12.90 -22.90 -4.59
C ASN A 16 -13.21 -21.54 -5.28
N ARG A 17 -14.40 -20.99 -5.04
CA ARG A 17 -14.79 -19.69 -5.60
C ARG A 17 -14.10 -18.61 -4.78
N ILE A 18 -12.98 -18.09 -5.28
CA ILE A 18 -12.35 -16.87 -4.77
C ILE A 18 -13.45 -15.83 -4.60
N HIS A 19 -13.57 -15.28 -3.40
CA HIS A 19 -14.62 -14.29 -3.11
C HIS A 19 -14.51 -13.15 -4.15
N PRO A 20 -15.59 -12.74 -4.84
CA PRO A 20 -15.49 -11.81 -5.98
C PRO A 20 -14.72 -10.53 -5.67
N HIS A 21 -14.84 -10.04 -4.44
CA HIS A 21 -14.13 -8.85 -3.96
C HIS A 21 -12.61 -9.06 -3.80
N LYS A 22 -12.16 -10.27 -3.44
CA LYS A 22 -10.74 -10.62 -3.39
C LYS A 22 -10.16 -10.68 -4.79
N PHE A 23 -10.89 -11.27 -5.73
CA PHE A 23 -10.48 -11.30 -7.13
C PHE A 23 -10.36 -9.87 -7.72
N ALA A 24 -11.36 -9.02 -7.50
CA ALA A 24 -11.32 -7.63 -7.93
C ALA A 24 -10.12 -6.87 -7.33
N LEU A 25 -9.81 -7.10 -6.05
CA LEU A 25 -8.63 -6.52 -5.41
C LEU A 25 -7.33 -6.96 -6.10
N TRP A 26 -7.16 -8.25 -6.38
CA TRP A 26 -5.97 -8.76 -7.07
C TRP A 26 -5.79 -8.14 -8.46
N VAL A 27 -6.86 -8.04 -9.24
CA VAL A 27 -6.82 -7.38 -10.55
C VAL A 27 -6.41 -5.91 -10.40
N GLY A 28 -6.96 -5.20 -9.40
CA GLY A 28 -6.56 -3.83 -9.09
C GLY A 28 -5.08 -3.71 -8.71
N CYS A 29 -4.58 -4.56 -7.83
CA CYS A 29 -3.15 -4.57 -7.45
C CYS A 29 -2.24 -4.84 -8.64
N VAL A 30 -2.59 -5.79 -9.51
CA VAL A 30 -1.81 -6.08 -10.74
C VAL A 30 -1.81 -4.88 -11.68
N SER A 31 -2.96 -4.20 -11.86
CA SER A 31 -3.04 -3.00 -12.69
C SER A 31 -2.14 -1.87 -12.16
N ILE A 32 -2.14 -1.64 -10.84
CA ILE A 32 -1.25 -0.66 -10.20
C ILE A 32 0.21 -1.06 -10.41
N LEU A 33 0.55 -2.34 -10.22
CA LEU A 33 1.91 -2.83 -10.44
C LEU A 33 2.38 -2.59 -11.87
N MET A 34 1.52 -2.84 -12.87
CA MET A 34 1.84 -2.57 -14.28
C MET A 34 2.05 -1.08 -14.56
N LEU A 35 1.23 -0.20 -13.95
CA LEU A 35 1.42 1.25 -14.04
C LEU A 35 2.81 1.67 -13.52
N PHE A 36 3.20 1.20 -12.34
CA PHE A 36 4.50 1.52 -11.77
C PHE A 36 5.66 0.89 -12.53
N ALA A 37 5.49 -0.32 -13.07
CA ALA A 37 6.48 -0.95 -13.95
C ALA A 37 6.69 -0.14 -15.24
N ALA A 38 5.62 0.44 -15.81
CA ALA A 38 5.74 1.34 -16.95
C ALA A 38 6.50 2.63 -16.59
N PHE A 39 6.23 3.21 -15.41
CA PHE A 39 6.97 4.39 -14.95
C PHE A 39 8.45 4.10 -14.67
N THR A 40 8.80 2.99 -14.01
CA THR A 40 10.19 2.64 -13.75
C THR A 40 10.94 2.24 -15.03
N SER A 41 10.26 1.64 -16.00
CA SER A 41 10.82 1.41 -17.34
C SER A 41 11.10 2.74 -18.07
N ALA A 42 10.15 3.67 -18.05
CA ALA A 42 10.33 5.00 -18.65
C ALA A 42 11.49 5.78 -17.99
N TYR A 43 11.65 5.66 -16.67
CA TYR A 43 12.79 6.22 -15.92
C TYR A 43 14.13 5.70 -16.48
N ILE A 44 14.29 4.37 -16.58
CA ILE A 44 15.54 3.75 -17.04
C ILE A 44 15.86 4.18 -18.49
N VAL A 45 14.87 4.14 -19.37
CA VAL A 45 15.06 4.53 -20.78
C VAL A 45 15.47 6.00 -20.89
N ARG A 46 14.85 6.89 -20.09
CA ARG A 46 15.22 8.30 -20.10
C ARG A 46 16.61 8.54 -19.50
N GLN A 47 16.98 7.81 -18.46
CA GLN A 47 18.33 7.87 -17.87
C GLN A 47 19.41 7.57 -18.90
N GLY A 48 19.20 6.57 -19.76
CA GLY A 48 20.13 6.24 -20.85
C GLY A 48 20.23 7.29 -21.97
N ALA A 49 19.31 8.25 -22.05
CA ALA A 49 19.29 9.28 -23.10
C ALA A 49 20.19 10.50 -22.82
N GLY A 50 20.85 10.55 -21.65
CA GLY A 50 21.74 11.65 -21.23
C GLY A 50 21.03 12.80 -20.50
N ASN A 51 21.81 13.79 -20.02
CA ASN A 51 21.34 14.90 -19.16
C ASN A 51 20.73 14.45 -17.81
N TRP A 52 21.27 13.37 -17.24
CA TRP A 52 20.82 12.83 -15.97
C TRP A 52 21.56 13.48 -14.81
N LEU A 53 20.83 14.06 -13.86
CA LEU A 53 21.40 14.58 -12.63
C LEU A 53 21.34 13.50 -11.56
N GLU A 54 22.50 13.07 -11.10
CA GLU A 54 22.63 12.24 -9.90
C GLU A 54 22.47 13.13 -8.67
N PHE A 55 21.50 12.82 -7.81
CA PHE A 55 21.29 13.52 -6.55
C PHE A 55 20.98 12.53 -5.44
N GLN A 56 21.26 12.93 -4.21
CA GLN A 56 20.95 12.12 -3.04
C GLN A 56 19.50 12.37 -2.63
N LEU A 57 18.72 11.30 -2.51
CA LEU A 57 17.37 11.40 -1.96
C LEU A 57 17.43 11.90 -0.51
N PRO A 58 16.58 12.85 -0.12
CA PRO A 58 16.48 13.31 1.27
C PRO A 58 16.28 12.16 2.25
N GLY A 59 16.86 12.28 3.45
CA GLY A 59 16.71 11.31 4.55
C GLY A 59 15.24 10.98 4.87
N LEU A 60 14.34 11.93 4.60
CA LEU A 60 12.90 11.81 4.78
C LEU A 60 12.28 10.64 4.00
N PHE A 61 12.79 10.28 2.81
CA PHE A 61 12.28 9.14 2.04
C PHE A 61 12.59 7.79 2.72
N TYR A 62 13.73 7.69 3.42
CA TYR A 62 14.07 6.50 4.21
C TYR A 62 13.21 6.42 5.47
N LEU A 63 12.97 7.57 6.12
CA LEU A 63 12.06 7.66 7.25
C LEU A 63 10.63 7.25 6.86
N SER A 64 10.14 7.69 5.69
CA SER A 64 8.80 7.32 5.21
C SER A 64 8.69 5.80 4.97
N ALA A 65 9.74 5.15 4.48
CA ALA A 65 9.79 3.68 4.37
C ALA A 65 9.69 2.97 5.73
N GLY A 66 10.38 3.47 6.76
CA GLY A 66 10.24 2.97 8.12
C GLY A 66 8.81 3.13 8.67
N ILE A 67 8.21 4.29 8.44
CA ILE A 67 6.84 4.60 8.89
C ILE A 67 5.81 3.68 8.22
N ILE A 68 5.88 3.49 6.89
CA ILE A 68 4.90 2.64 6.20
C ILE A 68 5.07 1.16 6.56
N ALA A 69 6.32 0.70 6.78
CA ALA A 69 6.59 -0.65 7.26
C ALA A 69 6.01 -0.87 8.66
N LEU A 70 6.21 0.08 9.58
CA LEU A 70 5.60 0.04 10.91
C LEU A 70 4.07 0.09 10.84
N SER A 71 3.51 0.95 9.99
CA SER A 71 2.06 1.06 9.76
C SER A 71 1.47 -0.28 9.32
N SER A 72 2.13 -0.94 8.37
CA SER A 72 1.79 -2.28 7.88
C SER A 72 1.75 -3.33 9.02
N LEU A 73 2.73 -3.33 9.93
CA LEU A 73 2.73 -4.22 11.09
C LEU A 73 1.58 -3.92 12.07
N THR A 74 1.30 -2.63 12.32
CA THR A 74 0.19 -2.25 13.21
C THR A 74 -1.17 -2.71 12.67
N LEU A 75 -1.40 -2.59 11.36
CA LEU A 75 -2.65 -3.03 10.73
C LEU A 75 -2.80 -4.55 10.78
N HIS A 76 -1.70 -5.27 10.59
CA HIS A 76 -1.69 -6.73 10.73
C HIS A 76 -2.06 -7.14 12.17
N GLY A 77 -1.51 -6.46 13.16
CA GLY A 77 -1.88 -6.65 14.57
C GLY A 77 -3.36 -6.31 14.85
N ALA A 78 -3.90 -5.28 14.20
CA ALA A 78 -5.32 -4.92 14.30
C ALA A 78 -6.21 -6.05 13.75
N TYR A 79 -5.84 -6.63 12.60
CA TYR A 79 -6.54 -7.77 12.00
C TYR A 79 -6.52 -9.01 12.91
N LEU A 80 -5.37 -9.36 13.50
CA LEU A 80 -5.28 -10.47 14.45
C LEU A 80 -6.13 -10.22 15.71
N SER A 81 -6.10 -8.99 16.23
CA SER A 81 -6.90 -8.60 17.40
C SER A 81 -8.41 -8.65 17.12
N PHE A 82 -8.82 -8.31 15.90
CA PHE A 82 -10.21 -8.41 15.46
C PHE A 82 -10.71 -9.87 15.44
N LYS A 83 -9.88 -10.82 14.98
CA LYS A 83 -10.21 -12.26 15.00
C LYS A 83 -10.24 -12.85 16.39
N GLN A 84 -9.43 -12.32 17.31
CA GLN A 84 -9.40 -12.73 18.71
C GLN A 84 -10.48 -12.04 19.57
N SER A 85 -11.40 -11.29 18.95
CA SER A 85 -12.45 -10.52 19.63
C SER A 85 -11.92 -9.52 20.67
N ARG A 86 -10.69 -9.02 20.51
CA ARG A 86 -10.05 -8.05 21.40
C ARG A 86 -10.31 -6.62 20.92
N GLU A 87 -11.50 -6.11 21.22
CA GLU A 87 -11.99 -4.80 20.73
C GLU A 87 -11.04 -3.63 21.03
N GLY A 88 -10.59 -3.48 22.28
CA GLY A 88 -9.73 -2.36 22.67
C GLY A 88 -8.41 -2.33 21.91
N ARG A 89 -7.76 -3.49 21.74
CA ARG A 89 -6.51 -3.62 20.97
C ARG A 89 -6.75 -3.38 19.47
N TYR A 90 -7.85 -3.89 18.92
CA TYR A 90 -8.23 -3.63 17.54
C TYR A 90 -8.38 -2.12 17.26
N LYS A 91 -9.14 -1.41 18.10
CA LYS A 91 -9.36 0.04 17.96
C LYS A 91 -8.06 0.84 18.08
N LEU A 92 -7.24 0.53 19.08
CA LEU A 92 -5.94 1.20 19.28
C LEU A 92 -5.03 1.01 18.07
N LEU A 93 -4.82 -0.24 17.64
CA LEU A 93 -3.92 -0.55 16.53
C LEU A 93 -4.42 0.04 15.20
N LEU A 94 -5.73 0.04 14.97
CA LEU A 94 -6.32 0.63 13.77
C LEU A 94 -6.12 2.16 13.73
N LEU A 95 -6.31 2.85 14.86
CA LEU A 95 -6.02 4.28 14.95
C LEU A 95 -4.53 4.55 14.73
N SER A 96 -3.65 3.75 15.33
CA SER A 96 -2.20 3.87 15.11
C SER A 96 -1.82 3.71 13.64
N THR A 97 -2.43 2.77 12.91
CA THR A 97 -2.22 2.62 11.47
C THR A 97 -2.59 3.88 10.70
N VAL A 98 -3.74 4.49 11.00
CA VAL A 98 -4.20 5.72 10.33
C VAL A 98 -3.24 6.87 10.62
N LEU A 99 -2.83 7.05 11.88
CA LEU A 99 -1.89 8.10 12.26
C LEU A 99 -0.53 7.93 11.56
N LEU A 100 -0.03 6.70 11.48
CA LEU A 100 1.21 6.40 10.75
C LEU A 100 1.06 6.62 9.24
N GLY A 101 -0.11 6.31 8.66
CA GLY A 101 -0.40 6.59 7.26
C GLY A 101 -0.43 8.09 6.96
N LEU A 102 -1.03 8.90 7.83
CA LEU A 102 -1.01 10.36 7.71
C LEU A 102 0.40 10.93 7.90
N ALA A 103 1.16 10.40 8.86
CA ALA A 103 2.56 10.77 9.07
C ALA A 103 3.41 10.45 7.83
N PHE A 104 3.18 9.31 7.17
CA PHE A 104 3.83 8.97 5.90
C PHE A 104 3.60 10.05 4.85
N VAL A 105 2.34 10.47 4.63
CA VAL A 105 2.02 11.53 3.66
C VAL A 105 2.69 12.86 4.04
N GLY A 106 2.70 13.22 5.33
CA GLY A 106 3.37 14.42 5.83
C GLY A 106 4.88 14.41 5.59
N VAL A 107 5.55 13.30 5.89
CA VAL A 107 6.99 13.12 5.62
C VAL A 107 7.28 13.14 4.12
N GLN A 108 6.40 12.55 3.30
CA GLN A 108 6.53 12.55 1.85
C GLN A 108 6.45 13.97 1.27
N TYR A 109 5.52 14.78 1.79
CA TYR A 109 5.39 16.18 1.44
C TYR A 109 6.61 17.01 1.88
N GLN A 110 7.14 16.78 3.08
CA GLN A 110 8.38 17.44 3.51
C GLN A 110 9.57 17.05 2.62
N GLY A 111 9.68 15.78 2.20
CA GLY A 111 10.70 15.33 1.26
C GLY A 111 10.64 16.07 -0.08
N TRP A 112 9.42 16.36 -0.57
CA TRP A 112 9.22 17.17 -1.78
C TRP A 112 9.65 18.63 -1.61
N LEU A 113 9.37 19.23 -0.45
CA LEU A 113 9.81 20.60 -0.12
C LEU A 113 11.33 20.68 0.00
N GLU A 114 11.97 19.67 0.59
CA GLU A 114 13.42 19.61 0.71
C GLU A 114 14.08 19.50 -0.67
N MET A 115 13.59 18.62 -1.54
CA MET A 115 14.05 18.54 -2.94
C MET A 115 13.92 19.89 -3.66
N PHE A 116 12.78 20.58 -3.47
CA PHE A 116 12.54 21.90 -4.05
C PHE A 116 13.55 22.93 -3.53
N SER A 117 13.86 22.92 -2.23
CA SER A 117 14.85 23.81 -1.61
C SER A 117 16.28 23.58 -2.11
N GLN A 118 16.59 22.34 -2.55
CA GLN A 118 17.88 21.98 -3.16
C GLN A 118 17.96 22.36 -4.65
N GLY A 119 16.93 23.03 -5.20
CA GLY A 119 16.88 23.42 -6.61
C GLY A 119 16.44 22.31 -7.56
N LEU A 120 16.04 21.15 -7.04
CA LEU A 120 15.45 20.04 -7.79
C LEU A 120 13.98 20.35 -8.06
N ASN A 121 13.71 21.38 -8.84
CA ASN A 121 12.34 21.82 -9.13
C ASN A 121 11.70 20.98 -10.24
N LEU A 122 10.38 20.83 -10.16
CA LEU A 122 9.57 20.30 -11.26
C LEU A 122 9.81 21.09 -12.55
N GLY A 123 10.12 20.38 -13.63
CA GLY A 123 10.36 20.91 -14.97
C GLY A 123 11.81 21.38 -15.23
N ARG A 124 12.71 21.28 -14.24
CA ARG A 124 14.11 21.70 -14.39
C ARG A 124 15.04 20.56 -14.79
N ASN A 125 14.84 19.36 -14.23
CA ASN A 125 15.62 18.18 -14.60
C ASN A 125 14.70 16.95 -14.72
N PRO A 126 14.83 16.16 -15.81
CA PRO A 126 14.03 14.95 -15.97
C PRO A 126 14.14 13.97 -14.79
N SER A 127 15.33 13.85 -14.18
CA SER A 127 15.58 12.95 -13.05
C SER A 127 14.70 13.28 -11.84
N SER A 128 14.66 14.56 -11.43
CA SER A 128 13.81 15.01 -10.32
C SER A 128 12.32 14.89 -10.66
N ASP A 129 11.94 15.18 -11.91
CA ASP A 129 10.54 15.11 -12.36
C ASP A 129 9.97 13.69 -12.23
N PHE A 130 10.73 12.67 -12.62
CA PHE A 130 10.30 11.29 -12.43
C PHE A 130 10.13 10.94 -10.94
N VAL A 131 11.04 11.37 -10.07
CA VAL A 131 10.92 11.12 -8.63
C VAL A 131 9.66 11.75 -8.08
N TYR A 132 9.34 12.99 -8.44
CA TYR A 132 8.09 13.65 -8.04
C TYR A 132 6.84 12.93 -8.56
N VAL A 133 6.82 12.57 -9.85
CA VAL A 133 5.64 11.93 -10.45
C VAL A 133 5.41 10.54 -9.86
N ILE A 134 6.46 9.70 -9.78
CA ILE A 134 6.35 8.34 -9.24
C ILE A 134 5.96 8.37 -7.76
N SER A 135 6.63 9.20 -6.94
CA SER A 135 6.29 9.32 -5.52
C SER A 135 4.93 9.99 -5.29
N GLY A 136 4.53 10.93 -6.14
CA GLY A 136 3.22 11.59 -6.08
C GLY A 136 2.07 10.64 -6.42
N VAL A 137 2.19 9.86 -7.50
CA VAL A 137 1.21 8.82 -7.84
C VAL A 137 1.15 7.78 -6.73
N HIS A 138 2.28 7.41 -6.13
CA HIS A 138 2.30 6.51 -4.99
C HIS A 138 1.56 7.08 -3.77
N ALA A 139 1.82 8.34 -3.41
CA ALA A 139 1.12 9.02 -2.34
C ALA A 139 -0.40 9.09 -2.58
N ALA A 140 -0.86 9.25 -3.83
CA ALA A 140 -2.28 9.20 -4.18
C ALA A 140 -2.91 7.83 -3.87
N HIS A 141 -2.21 6.72 -4.12
CA HIS A 141 -2.67 5.38 -3.76
C HIS A 141 -2.71 5.18 -2.23
N VAL A 142 -1.71 5.71 -1.51
CA VAL A 142 -1.70 5.69 -0.04
C VAL A 142 -2.90 6.47 0.52
N LEU A 143 -3.22 7.64 -0.02
CA LEU A 143 -4.40 8.42 0.36
C LEU A 143 -5.71 7.64 0.13
N GLY A 144 -5.82 6.90 -0.98
CA GLY A 144 -6.93 5.98 -1.22
C GLY A 144 -7.03 4.87 -0.16
N GLY A 145 -5.89 4.31 0.25
CA GLY A 145 -5.82 3.34 1.35
C GLY A 145 -6.23 3.94 2.70
N ILE A 146 -5.82 5.18 2.99
CA ILE A 146 -6.19 5.90 4.21
C ILE A 146 -7.70 6.13 4.25
N ALA A 147 -8.32 6.51 3.12
CA ALA A 147 -9.77 6.64 3.04
C ALA A 147 -10.49 5.32 3.42
N ALA A 148 -10.01 4.18 2.93
CA ALA A 148 -10.55 2.87 3.31
C ALA A 148 -10.34 2.55 4.81
N LEU A 149 -9.19 2.92 5.37
CA LEU A 149 -8.90 2.78 6.80
C LEU A 149 -9.80 3.67 7.66
N LEU A 150 -10.05 4.92 7.25
CA LEU A 150 -10.96 5.83 7.95
C LEU A 150 -12.38 5.26 8.00
N VAL A 151 -12.86 4.67 6.91
CA VAL A 151 -14.14 3.94 6.89
C VAL A 151 -14.11 2.77 7.88
N ALA A 152 -13.02 2.02 7.96
CA ALA A 152 -12.86 0.95 8.94
C ALA A 152 -12.87 1.47 10.39
N VAL A 153 -12.24 2.61 10.68
CA VAL A 153 -12.25 3.30 11.97
C VAL A 153 -13.68 3.70 12.33
N VAL A 154 -14.37 4.45 11.46
CA VAL A 154 -15.76 4.89 11.71
C VAL A 154 -16.66 3.70 12.03
N HIS A 155 -16.57 2.62 11.24
CA HIS A 155 -17.31 1.40 11.56
C HIS A 155 -16.90 0.77 12.89
N GLY A 156 -15.61 0.75 13.22
CA GLY A 156 -15.09 0.18 14.46
C GLY A 156 -15.57 0.90 15.72
N PHE A 157 -15.79 2.22 15.65
CA PHE A 157 -16.27 3.03 16.76
C PHE A 157 -17.79 3.22 16.80
N ALA A 158 -18.45 3.34 15.65
CA ALA A 158 -19.88 3.66 15.58
C ALA A 158 -20.80 2.42 15.65
N LEU A 159 -20.32 1.24 15.24
CA LEU A 159 -21.11 0.01 15.26
C LEU A 159 -20.68 -0.91 16.40
N ARG A 160 -21.61 -1.70 16.92
CA ARG A 160 -21.31 -2.76 17.90
C ARG A 160 -20.17 -3.65 17.40
N PHE A 161 -19.23 -3.96 18.28
CA PHE A 161 -18.12 -4.84 17.94
C PHE A 161 -18.63 -6.26 17.77
N GLN A 162 -18.64 -6.73 16.52
CA GLN A 162 -19.06 -8.07 16.14
C GLN A 162 -18.18 -8.53 14.97
N PRO A 163 -17.36 -9.58 15.16
CA PRO A 163 -16.55 -10.19 14.10
C PRO A 163 -17.40 -10.96 13.08
N SER A 164 -18.25 -10.25 12.33
CA SER A 164 -19.04 -10.88 11.27
C SER A 164 -18.16 -11.23 10.07
N PRO A 165 -18.47 -12.31 9.32
CA PRO A 165 -17.67 -12.71 8.16
C PRO A 165 -17.47 -11.58 7.13
N ARG A 166 -18.49 -10.72 6.96
CA ARG A 166 -18.41 -9.55 6.06
C ARG A 166 -17.39 -8.51 6.55
N ARG A 167 -17.33 -8.23 7.86
CA ARG A 167 -16.39 -7.26 8.43
C ARG A 167 -14.96 -7.80 8.43
N VAL A 168 -14.79 -9.09 8.72
CA VAL A 168 -13.49 -9.79 8.58
C VAL A 168 -12.99 -9.69 7.15
N LEU A 169 -13.85 -10.00 6.17
CA LEU A 169 -13.49 -9.92 4.75
C LEU A 169 -13.07 -8.50 4.35
N ARG A 170 -13.84 -7.46 4.71
CA ARG A 170 -13.45 -6.08 4.39
C ARG A 170 -12.10 -5.71 4.99
N LEU A 171 -11.86 -6.06 6.26
CA LEU A 171 -10.60 -5.78 6.92
C LEU A 171 -9.44 -6.55 6.26
N GLU A 172 -9.67 -7.78 5.83
CA GLU A 172 -8.70 -8.58 5.06
C GLU A 172 -8.35 -7.96 3.71
N LEU A 173 -9.35 -7.40 2.99
CA LEU A 173 -9.14 -6.68 1.75
C LEU A 173 -8.32 -5.40 1.97
N THR A 174 -8.68 -4.60 2.98
CA THR A 174 -7.93 -3.39 3.35
C THR A 174 -6.50 -3.72 3.77
N LEU A 175 -6.32 -4.78 4.55
CA LEU A 175 -5.01 -5.28 4.98
C LEU A 175 -4.13 -5.65 3.77
N THR A 176 -4.68 -6.46 2.85
CA THR A 176 -3.97 -6.90 1.64
C THR A 176 -3.57 -5.72 0.77
N TYR A 177 -4.48 -4.76 0.56
CA TYR A 177 -4.19 -3.54 -0.21
C TYR A 177 -3.10 -2.69 0.46
N TRP A 178 -3.20 -2.47 1.77
CA TRP A 178 -2.23 -1.66 2.51
C TRP A 178 -0.83 -2.27 2.51
N HIS A 179 -0.73 -3.59 2.67
CA HIS A 179 0.54 -4.31 2.52
C HIS A 179 1.11 -4.19 1.10
N PHE A 180 0.27 -4.31 0.07
CA PHE A 180 0.70 -4.15 -1.32
C PHE A 180 1.26 -2.75 -1.58
N VAL A 181 0.56 -1.69 -1.16
CA VAL A 181 1.03 -0.31 -1.32
C VAL A 181 2.33 -0.09 -0.53
N GLY A 182 2.43 -0.56 0.72
CA GLY A 182 3.67 -0.46 1.49
C GLY A 182 4.84 -1.20 0.84
N ALA A 183 4.63 -2.42 0.34
CA ALA A 183 5.65 -3.20 -0.37
C ALA A 183 6.08 -2.52 -1.67
N LEU A 184 5.14 -1.91 -2.39
CA LEU A 184 5.41 -1.13 -3.59
C LEU A 184 6.30 0.08 -3.27
N TRP A 185 6.09 0.76 -2.14
CA TRP A 185 6.99 1.86 -1.73
C TRP A 185 8.41 1.38 -1.47
N LEU A 186 8.58 0.27 -0.77
CA LEU A 186 9.90 -0.31 -0.52
C LEU A 186 10.60 -0.69 -1.82
N TYR A 187 9.86 -1.26 -2.77
CA TYR A 187 10.36 -1.52 -4.12
C TYR A 187 10.83 -0.22 -4.81
N LEU A 188 10.03 0.86 -4.78
CA LEU A 188 10.39 2.13 -5.40
C LEU A 188 11.61 2.78 -4.74
N LEU A 189 11.70 2.71 -3.41
CA LEU A 189 12.85 3.24 -2.69
C LEU A 189 14.13 2.48 -3.07
N VAL A 190 14.08 1.14 -3.07
CA VAL A 190 15.21 0.31 -3.52
C VAL A 190 15.56 0.61 -4.97
N PHE A 191 14.56 0.77 -5.84
CA PHE A 191 14.75 1.16 -7.23
C PHE A 191 15.55 2.46 -7.33
N PHE A 192 15.11 3.54 -6.68
CA PHE A 192 15.83 4.81 -6.71
C PHE A 192 17.23 4.75 -6.10
N ILE A 193 17.45 3.90 -5.08
CA ILE A 193 18.79 3.67 -4.50
C ILE A 193 19.69 2.89 -5.47
N LEU A 194 19.14 2.02 -6.32
CA LEU A 194 19.93 1.25 -7.28
C LEU A 194 20.17 2.00 -8.59
N THR A 195 19.24 2.86 -8.99
CA THR A 195 19.27 3.61 -10.27
C THR A 195 19.75 5.05 -10.11
N ARG A 196 20.39 5.36 -8.99
CA ARG A 196 21.23 6.55 -8.84
C ARG A 196 22.39 6.51 -9.83
#